data_AF-A0AAQ0DNI7-F1
#
_entry.id   AF-A0AAQ0DNI7-F1
#
_cell.length_a   1.000
_cell.length_b   1.000
_cell.length_c   1.000
_cell.angle_alpha   90.00
_cell.angle_beta   90.00
_cell.angle_gamma   90.00
#
_symmetry.space_group_name_H-M   'P 1'
#
loop_
_entity.id
_entity.type
_entity.pdbx_description
1 polymer ?
#
loop_
_entity_poly.entity_id
_entity_poly.type
_entity_poly.pdbx_seq_one_letter_code
_entity_poly.pdbx_strand_id
1 'polypeptide(L)'
;MQIQRTYEYAGHFGIVFHVSQLVVLPDHRARLRELHISEAKGAHYEVNTMLVALYDRMQAGNRACEMKVAISQPLNRRQADKLNDQRFYASGVVGSAAGGPVGLLTKAIVGTAVTAITTYLAKRKLPTHHAGDVIVSIQASVNGGIGPQQSSVSTIIKNQG
;
A
#
# COMPACT_ATOMS: atom_id res chain seq x y z
N MET A 1 -16.44 4.11 -13.07
CA MET A 1 -15.23 3.53 -12.44
C MET A 1 -15.47 2.06 -12.15
N GLN A 2 -14.53 1.19 -12.54
CA GLN A 2 -14.53 -0.25 -12.29
C GLN A 2 -13.10 -0.70 -11.95
N ILE A 3 -12.98 -1.81 -11.22
CA ILE A 3 -11.69 -2.48 -10.99
C ILE A 3 -11.33 -3.19 -12.29
N GLN A 4 -10.16 -2.87 -12.85
CA GLN A 4 -9.72 -3.42 -14.13
C GLN A 4 -9.08 -4.80 -13.99
N ARG A 5 -8.35 -5.01 -12.89
CA ARG A 5 -7.62 -6.26 -12.67
C ARG A 5 -7.51 -6.53 -11.18
N THR A 6 -7.70 -7.80 -10.82
CA THR A 6 -7.40 -8.33 -9.49
C THR A 6 -6.39 -9.46 -9.61
N TYR A 7 -5.46 -9.56 -8.68
CA TYR A 7 -4.50 -10.65 -8.58
C TYR A 7 -3.97 -10.80 -7.17
N GLU A 8 -3.41 -11.97 -6.86
CA GLU A 8 -2.71 -12.20 -5.60
C GLU A 8 -1.21 -11.98 -5.78
N TYR A 9 -0.59 -11.42 -4.74
CA TYR A 9 0.84 -11.20 -4.66
C TYR A 9 1.37 -11.73 -3.32
N ALA A 10 2.26 -12.72 -3.38
CA ALA A 10 2.98 -13.19 -2.21
C ALA A 10 4.15 -12.22 -1.92
N GLY A 11 3.98 -11.42 -0.87
CA GLY A 11 4.98 -10.49 -0.37
C GLY A 11 5.98 -11.13 0.58
N HIS A 12 6.74 -10.27 1.25
CA HIS A 12 7.76 -10.70 2.21
C HIS A 12 7.15 -11.51 3.37
N PHE A 13 7.91 -12.43 3.96
CA PHE A 13 7.46 -13.37 4.99
C PHE A 13 6.26 -14.26 4.61
N GLY A 14 5.97 -14.39 3.31
CA GLY A 14 4.83 -15.16 2.82
C GLY A 14 3.49 -14.50 3.09
N ILE A 15 3.46 -13.17 3.27
CA ILE A 15 2.22 -12.42 3.44
C ILE A 15 1.55 -12.29 2.06
N VAL A 16 0.34 -12.83 1.93
CA VAL A 16 -0.42 -12.78 0.67
C VAL A 16 -1.23 -11.49 0.62
N PHE A 17 -1.14 -10.77 -0.49
CA PHE A 17 -1.90 -9.55 -0.77
C PHE A 17 -2.86 -9.78 -1.93
N HIS A 18 -4.11 -9.38 -1.77
CA HIS A 18 -5.04 -9.20 -2.87
C HIS A 18 -4.84 -7.78 -3.41
N VAL A 19 -4.51 -7.68 -4.69
CA VAL A 19 -4.22 -6.42 -5.36
C VAL A 19 -5.31 -6.11 -6.38
N SER A 20 -5.95 -4.96 -6.20
CA SER A 20 -6.98 -4.41 -7.08
C SER A 20 -6.43 -3.18 -7.81
N GLN A 21 -6.38 -3.24 -9.14
CA GLN A 21 -5.96 -2.13 -10.00
C GLN A 21 -7.18 -1.42 -10.56
N LEU A 22 -7.17 -0.09 -10.49
CA LEU A 22 -8.22 0.77 -11.02
C LEU A 22 -7.62 2.03 -11.66
N VAL A 23 -8.35 2.60 -12.60
CA VAL A 23 -7.99 3.86 -13.25
C VAL A 23 -9.03 4.91 -12.93
N VAL A 24 -8.58 6.00 -12.32
CA VAL A 24 -9.41 7.13 -11.90
C VAL A 24 -9.25 8.25 -12.92
N LEU A 25 -10.38 8.63 -13.51
CA LEU A 25 -10.51 9.85 -14.32
C LEU A 25 -11.08 10.97 -13.42
N PRO A 26 -10.98 12.24 -13.83
CA PRO A 26 -11.47 13.37 -13.03
C PRO A 26 -12.92 13.21 -12.57
N ASP A 27 -13.80 12.76 -13.48
CA ASP A 27 -15.23 12.57 -13.22
C ASP A 27 -15.50 11.37 -12.28
N HIS A 28 -14.53 10.48 -12.12
CA HIS A 28 -14.64 9.33 -11.23
C HIS A 28 -14.28 9.64 -9.78
N ARG A 29 -13.79 10.86 -9.48
CA ARG A 29 -13.37 11.23 -8.12
C ARG A 29 -14.46 10.99 -7.08
N ALA A 30 -15.70 11.41 -7.35
CA ALA A 30 -16.82 11.24 -6.40
C ALA A 30 -17.09 9.75 -6.11
N ARG A 31 -16.97 8.91 -7.14
CA ARG A 31 -17.23 7.47 -7.09
C ARG A 31 -16.15 6.68 -6.35
N LEU A 32 -14.98 7.26 -6.05
CA LEU A 32 -13.98 6.62 -5.20
C LEU A 32 -14.49 6.33 -3.79
N ARG A 33 -15.40 7.18 -3.27
CA ARG A 33 -16.01 6.98 -1.95
C ARG A 33 -16.98 5.81 -1.90
N GLU A 34 -17.55 5.47 -3.05
CA GLU A 34 -18.52 4.40 -3.24
C GLU A 34 -17.86 3.09 -3.70
N LEU A 35 -16.54 3.10 -3.90
CA LEU A 35 -15.83 1.91 -4.37
C LEU A 35 -15.90 0.83 -3.28
N HIS A 36 -16.39 -0.33 -3.67
CA HIS A 36 -16.43 -1.49 -2.80
C HIS A 36 -15.27 -2.43 -3.12
N ILE A 37 -14.31 -2.54 -2.18
CA ILE A 37 -13.17 -3.46 -2.26
C ILE A 37 -13.43 -4.56 -1.23
N SER A 38 -13.95 -5.70 -1.67
CA SER A 38 -14.43 -6.78 -0.79
C SER A 38 -13.41 -7.22 0.27
N GLU A 39 -12.12 -7.15 -0.06
CA GLU A 39 -11.03 -7.56 0.82
C GLU A 39 -10.81 -6.59 1.99
N ALA A 40 -11.28 -5.34 1.90
CA ALA A 40 -11.16 -4.35 2.97
C ALA A 40 -12.10 -4.62 4.15
N LYS A 41 -13.12 -5.48 4.00
CA LYS A 41 -14.10 -5.83 5.05
C LYS A 41 -14.54 -4.59 5.85
N GLY A 42 -14.54 -4.63 7.19
CA GLY A 42 -14.96 -3.50 8.04
C GLY A 42 -14.21 -2.17 7.83
N ALA A 43 -13.08 -2.16 7.10
CA ALA A 43 -12.28 -0.96 6.87
C ALA A 43 -12.55 -0.26 5.53
N HIS A 44 -13.61 -0.61 4.79
CA HIS A 44 -13.95 0.03 3.51
C HIS A 44 -13.89 1.56 3.56
N TYR A 45 -14.43 2.17 4.63
CA TYR A 45 -14.44 3.63 4.78
C TYR A 45 -13.03 4.24 4.91
N GLU A 46 -12.15 3.58 5.68
CA GLU A 46 -10.76 4.03 5.84
C GLU A 46 -10.00 3.92 4.51
N VAL A 47 -10.13 2.77 3.82
CA VAL A 47 -9.49 2.54 2.52
C VAL A 47 -9.96 3.56 1.47
N ASN A 48 -11.27 3.84 1.41
CA ASN A 48 -11.83 4.82 0.47
C ASN A 48 -11.37 6.25 0.80
N THR A 49 -11.27 6.60 2.08
CA THR A 49 -10.74 7.90 2.51
C THR A 49 -9.27 8.05 2.09
N MET A 50 -8.46 7.01 2.28
CA MET A 50 -7.06 7.00 1.84
C MET A 50 -6.91 7.07 0.32
N LEU A 51 -7.78 6.37 -0.43
CA LEU A 51 -7.84 6.44 -1.89
C LEU A 51 -8.10 7.87 -2.38
N VAL A 52 -9.14 8.52 -1.85
CA VAL A 52 -9.49 9.89 -2.22
C VAL A 52 -8.37 10.85 -1.89
N ALA A 53 -7.82 10.77 -0.67
CA ALA A 53 -6.71 11.63 -0.25
C ALA A 53 -5.46 11.43 -1.12
N LEU A 54 -5.15 10.18 -1.51
CA LEU A 54 -4.03 9.89 -2.40
C LEU A 54 -4.28 10.46 -3.80
N TYR A 55 -5.48 10.25 -4.36
CA TYR A 55 -5.85 10.78 -5.67
C TYR A 55 -5.76 12.32 -5.71
N ASP A 56 -6.31 13.00 -4.71
CA ASP A 56 -6.27 14.46 -4.60
C ASP A 56 -4.83 14.98 -4.54
N ARG A 57 -3.94 14.27 -3.83
CA ARG A 57 -2.51 14.61 -3.75
C ARG A 57 -1.79 14.52 -5.09
N MET A 58 -2.19 13.58 -5.95
CA MET A 58 -1.55 13.41 -7.28
C MET A 58 -1.80 14.59 -8.21
N GLN A 59 -2.88 15.36 -7.99
CA GLN A 59 -3.25 16.52 -8.81
C GLN A 59 -3.15 16.21 -10.32
N ALA A 60 -3.81 15.12 -10.74
CA ALA A 60 -3.72 14.59 -12.10
C ALA A 60 -4.28 15.56 -13.18
N GLY A 61 -5.07 16.57 -12.77
CA GLY A 61 -5.77 17.45 -13.70
C GLY A 61 -6.75 16.65 -14.54
N ASN A 62 -6.63 16.72 -15.87
CA ASN A 62 -7.46 15.95 -16.81
C ASN A 62 -6.87 14.57 -17.19
N ARG A 63 -5.85 14.10 -16.47
CA ARG A 63 -5.14 12.86 -16.79
C ARG A 63 -5.71 11.67 -16.02
N ALA A 64 -5.54 10.48 -16.59
CA ALA A 64 -5.82 9.24 -15.90
C ALA A 64 -4.80 9.01 -14.77
N CYS A 65 -5.32 8.71 -13.58
CA CYS A 65 -4.54 8.29 -12.42
C CYS A 65 -4.71 6.79 -12.23
N GLU A 66 -3.63 6.05 -12.43
CA GLU A 66 -3.61 4.61 -12.18
C GLU A 66 -3.40 4.38 -10.68
N MET A 67 -4.29 3.63 -10.05
CA MET A 67 -4.21 3.31 -8.63
C MET A 67 -4.22 1.79 -8.43
N LYS A 68 -3.42 1.33 -7.47
CA LYS A 68 -3.35 -0.07 -7.05
C LYS A 68 -3.59 -0.13 -5.55
N VAL A 69 -4.57 -0.91 -5.13
CA VAL A 69 -4.89 -1.16 -3.73
C VAL A 69 -4.51 -2.59 -3.42
N ALA A 70 -3.56 -2.78 -2.50
CA ALA A 70 -3.16 -4.08 -1.99
C ALA A 70 -3.63 -4.23 -0.56
N ILE A 71 -4.36 -5.32 -0.29
CA ILE A 71 -4.87 -5.66 1.03
C ILE A 71 -4.38 -7.05 1.39
N SER A 72 -3.67 -7.17 2.51
CA SER A 72 -3.16 -8.47 2.95
C SER A 72 -4.29 -9.36 3.46
N GLN A 73 -4.07 -10.67 3.37
CA GLN A 73 -4.76 -11.59 4.26
C GLN A 73 -4.42 -11.25 5.73
N PRO A 74 -5.28 -11.61 6.69
CA PRO A 74 -4.99 -11.43 8.10
C PRO A 74 -3.65 -12.09 8.45
N LEU A 75 -2.77 -11.33 9.09
CA LEU A 75 -1.44 -11.80 9.45
C LEU A 75 -1.54 -12.98 10.41
N ASN A 76 -0.78 -14.05 10.16
CA ASN A 76 -0.61 -15.08 11.18
C ASN A 76 0.42 -14.62 12.24
N ARG A 77 0.43 -15.30 13.39
CA ARG A 77 1.32 -14.96 14.51
C ARG A 77 2.79 -14.91 14.09
N ARG A 78 3.25 -15.89 13.30
CA ARG A 78 4.64 -15.95 12.81
C ARG A 78 4.98 -14.79 11.87
N GLN A 79 4.05 -14.35 11.03
CA GLN A 79 4.22 -13.19 10.15
C GLN A 79 4.30 -11.89 10.95
N ALA A 80 3.40 -11.71 11.92
CA ALA A 80 3.41 -10.55 12.81
C ALA A 80 4.71 -10.46 13.62
N ASP A 81 5.17 -11.57 14.19
CA ASP A 81 6.42 -11.63 14.96
C ASP A 81 7.63 -11.31 14.06
N LYS A 82 7.71 -11.89 12.85
CA LYS A 82 8.77 -11.58 11.88
C LYS A 82 8.80 -10.11 11.46
N LEU A 83 7.63 -9.48 11.29
CA LEU A 83 7.54 -8.04 10.99
C LEU A 83 8.03 -7.20 12.17
N ASN A 84 7.72 -7.60 13.40
CA ASN A 84 8.21 -6.95 14.62
C ASN A 84 9.73 -7.14 14.80
N ASP A 85 10.27 -8.32 14.49
CA ASP A 85 11.71 -8.59 14.53
C ASP A 85 12.45 -7.76 13.49
N GLN A 86 11.93 -7.66 12.26
CA GLN A 86 12.51 -6.81 11.22
C GLN A 86 12.51 -5.32 11.63
N ARG A 87 11.47 -4.87 12.36
CA ARG A 87 11.45 -3.52 12.94
C ARG A 87 12.62 -3.33 13.92
N PHE A 88 12.93 -4.32 14.76
CA PHE A 88 14.05 -4.25 15.69
C PHE A 88 15.39 -4.12 14.94
N TYR A 89 15.63 -4.94 13.91
CA TYR A 89 16.85 -4.88 13.10
C TYR A 89 16.96 -3.60 12.27
N ALA A 90 15.86 -3.09 11.72
CA ALA A 90 15.85 -1.81 11.01
C ALA A 90 16.11 -0.62 11.95
N SER A 91 15.76 -0.72 13.24
CA SER A 91 15.99 0.35 14.21
C SER A 91 17.47 0.57 14.56
N GLY A 92 18.33 -0.43 14.33
CA GLY A 92 19.77 -0.38 14.61
C GLY A 92 20.64 0.37 13.59
N VAL A 93 20.09 0.73 12.41
CA VAL A 93 20.89 1.39 11.35
C VAL A 93 20.45 2.84 11.17
N VAL A 94 20.53 3.68 12.21
CA VAL A 94 20.42 5.13 12.02
C VAL A 94 21.78 5.64 11.58
N GLY A 95 21.99 5.71 10.27
CA GLY A 95 23.22 6.23 9.70
C GLY A 95 23.03 6.58 8.23
N SER A 96 23.16 7.87 7.93
CA SER A 96 23.41 8.49 6.62
C SER A 96 22.38 8.31 5.49
N ALA A 97 21.78 9.45 5.13
CA ALA A 97 21.37 9.73 3.76
C ALA A 97 22.52 9.42 2.78
N ALA A 98 22.16 8.93 1.59
CA ALA A 98 23.04 8.53 0.48
C ALA A 98 23.86 7.24 0.70
N GLY A 99 23.42 6.16 0.03
CA GLY A 99 24.29 5.05 -0.38
C GLY A 99 24.70 4.03 0.71
N GLY A 100 23.80 3.11 1.07
CA GLY A 100 24.14 1.91 1.85
C GLY A 100 22.90 1.18 2.39
N PRO A 101 23.01 -0.10 2.79
CA PRO A 101 22.42 -1.27 2.12
C PRO A 101 20.87 -1.29 2.10
N VAL A 102 20.25 -0.40 1.33
CA VAL A 102 18.83 -0.54 0.91
C VAL A 102 18.70 -1.58 -0.24
N GLY A 103 19.81 -2.19 -0.64
CA GLY A 103 19.96 -3.06 -1.83
C GLY A 103 19.17 -4.37 -1.87
N LEU A 104 18.31 -4.64 -0.88
CA LEU A 104 17.41 -5.80 -0.88
C LEU A 104 15.92 -5.42 -0.92
N LEU A 105 15.54 -4.15 -0.74
CA LEU A 105 14.14 -3.72 -0.76
C LEU A 105 13.71 -3.08 -2.09
N THR A 106 14.65 -2.88 -3.03
CA THR A 106 14.43 -2.20 -4.30
C THR A 106 14.44 -3.11 -5.54
N LYS A 107 14.71 -4.41 -5.41
CA LYS A 107 14.72 -5.35 -6.57
C LYS A 107 13.40 -6.10 -6.79
N ALA A 108 12.26 -5.42 -6.71
CA ALA A 108 11.00 -6.05 -7.04
C ALA A 108 9.91 -5.05 -7.47
N ILE A 109 10.19 -4.07 -8.32
CA ILE A 109 9.10 -3.20 -8.81
C ILE A 109 9.33 -2.76 -10.25
N VAL A 110 9.36 -3.75 -11.15
CA VAL A 110 8.96 -3.53 -12.53
C VAL A 110 7.75 -4.44 -12.77
N GLY A 111 6.59 -3.84 -13.02
CA GLY A 111 5.41 -4.52 -13.54
C GLY A 111 4.39 -5.05 -12.53
N THR A 112 4.81 -5.73 -11.45
CA THR A 112 3.89 -6.63 -10.71
C THR A 112 3.68 -6.35 -9.23
N ALA A 113 4.63 -5.74 -8.51
CA ALA A 113 4.47 -5.46 -7.08
C ALA A 113 4.12 -4.00 -6.82
N VAL A 114 3.26 -3.74 -5.83
CA VAL A 114 2.93 -2.39 -5.37
C VAL A 114 4.14 -1.84 -4.59
N THR A 115 4.79 -0.79 -5.09
CA THR A 115 5.92 -0.09 -4.44
C THR A 115 5.63 0.33 -3.00
N ALA A 116 4.36 0.61 -2.73
CA ALA A 116 3.86 0.97 -1.42
C ALA A 116 4.09 -0.15 -0.37
N ILE A 117 4.04 -1.42 -0.76
CA ILE A 117 4.22 -2.56 0.17
C ILE A 117 5.68 -2.62 0.64
N THR A 118 6.65 -2.48 -0.27
CA THR A 118 8.07 -2.50 0.10
C THR A 118 8.44 -1.29 0.93
N THR A 119 7.93 -0.11 0.57
CA THR A 119 8.15 1.14 1.32
C THR A 119 7.52 1.08 2.71
N TYR A 120 6.36 0.43 2.84
CA TYR A 120 5.71 0.20 4.12
C TYR A 120 6.54 -0.72 5.01
N LEU A 121 6.96 -1.88 4.50
CA LEU A 121 7.83 -2.81 5.22
C LEU A 121 9.18 -2.17 5.60
N ALA A 122 9.63 -1.15 4.87
CA ALA A 122 10.83 -0.38 5.16
C ALA A 122 10.64 0.72 6.24
N LYS A 123 9.41 1.10 6.60
CA LYS A 123 9.15 2.23 7.52
C LYS A 123 9.32 1.82 8.98
N ARG A 124 10.33 2.41 9.63
CA ARG A 124 10.71 2.19 11.05
C ARG A 124 9.70 2.67 12.10
N LYS A 125 8.65 3.40 11.71
CA LYS A 125 7.65 4.01 12.62
C LYS A 125 6.33 3.23 12.70
N LEU A 126 6.28 1.99 12.23
CA LEU A 126 5.04 1.22 12.26
C LEU A 126 4.70 0.74 13.68
N PRO A 127 3.40 0.71 14.06
CA PRO A 127 2.92 0.09 15.29
C PRO A 127 3.37 -1.37 15.41
N THR A 128 3.34 -1.94 16.61
CA THR A 128 3.54 -3.38 16.77
C THR A 128 2.45 -4.15 16.03
N HIS A 129 2.87 -5.17 15.27
CA HIS A 129 1.98 -6.04 14.51
C HIS A 129 1.46 -7.17 15.40
N HIS A 130 0.20 -7.53 15.22
CA HIS A 130 -0.47 -8.64 15.90
C HIS A 130 -1.03 -9.64 14.91
N ALA A 131 -1.27 -10.86 15.38
CA ALA A 131 -2.01 -11.83 14.59
C ALA A 131 -3.43 -11.33 14.32
N GLY A 132 -3.89 -11.45 13.08
CA GLY A 132 -5.17 -10.95 12.60
C GLY A 132 -5.11 -9.55 11.99
N ASP A 133 -4.03 -8.79 12.20
CA ASP A 133 -3.87 -7.47 11.59
C ASP A 133 -3.90 -7.58 10.06
N VAL A 134 -4.46 -6.57 9.40
CA VAL A 134 -4.52 -6.48 7.93
C VAL A 134 -3.71 -5.27 7.47
N ILE A 135 -2.78 -5.49 6.55
CA ILE A 135 -1.97 -4.44 5.95
C ILE A 135 -2.70 -3.94 4.70
N VAL A 136 -2.92 -2.63 4.64
CA VAL A 136 -3.44 -1.96 3.45
C VAL A 136 -2.36 -1.07 2.86
N SER A 137 -2.17 -1.16 1.55
CA SER A 137 -1.18 -0.40 0.81
C SER A 137 -1.78 0.11 -0.50
N ILE A 138 -1.75 1.41 -0.72
CA ILE A 138 -2.31 2.06 -1.90
C ILE A 138 -1.17 2.78 -2.61
N GLN A 139 -1.03 2.53 -3.91
CA GLN A 139 -0.14 3.25 -4.80
C GLN A 139 -0.95 3.98 -5.85
N ALA A 140 -0.49 5.17 -6.23
CA ALA A 140 -1.00 5.92 -7.35
C ALA A 140 0.15 6.33 -8.27
N SER A 141 -0.11 6.33 -9.57
CA SER A 141 0.80 6.84 -10.60
C SER A 141 0.03 7.63 -11.65
N VAL A 142 0.61 8.75 -12.07
CA VAL A 142 0.09 9.61 -13.13
C VAL A 142 1.24 9.90 -14.07
N ASN A 143 0.98 9.80 -15.38
CA ASN A 143 1.95 10.22 -16.38
C ASN A 143 1.81 11.74 -16.64
N GLY A 144 2.66 12.54 -15.98
CA GLY A 144 2.57 14.00 -15.97
C GLY A 144 1.71 14.55 -14.82
N GLY A 145 1.20 15.78 -14.95
CA GLY A 145 0.45 16.46 -13.89
C GLY A 145 1.28 17.49 -13.12
N ILE A 146 0.65 18.15 -12.14
CA ILE A 146 1.30 19.15 -11.28
C ILE A 146 1.88 18.48 -10.02
N GLY A 147 1.14 17.50 -9.50
CA GLY A 147 1.53 16.74 -8.31
C GLY A 147 2.61 15.68 -8.60
N PRO A 148 2.92 14.85 -7.60
CA PRO A 148 3.90 13.77 -7.75
C PRO A 148 3.44 12.77 -8.81
N GLN A 149 4.38 12.27 -9.63
CA GLN A 149 4.08 11.26 -10.66
C GLN A 149 3.86 9.87 -10.08
N GLN A 150 4.41 9.59 -8.90
CA GLN A 150 4.16 8.38 -8.13
C GLN A 150 4.02 8.72 -6.65
N SER A 151 3.02 8.15 -6.00
CA SER A 151 2.81 8.31 -4.56
C SER A 151 2.24 7.04 -3.96
N SER A 152 2.49 6.84 -2.67
CA SER A 152 2.01 5.67 -1.94
C SER A 152 1.65 5.99 -0.50
N VAL A 153 0.61 5.34 0.00
CA VAL A 153 0.17 5.39 1.39
C VAL A 153 -0.17 3.99 1.89
N SER A 154 0.00 3.75 3.17
CA SER A 154 -0.11 2.41 3.75
C SER A 154 -0.49 2.48 5.21
N THR A 155 -1.38 1.61 5.67
CA THR A 155 -1.91 1.57 7.05
C THR A 155 -2.06 0.13 7.54
N ILE A 156 -2.32 -0.02 8.84
CA ILE A 156 -2.72 -1.29 9.46
C ILE A 156 -4.15 -1.14 9.94
N ILE A 157 -5.00 -2.06 9.53
CA ILE A 157 -6.28 -2.29 10.18
C ILE A 157 -6.01 -3.29 11.30
N LYS A 158 -6.14 -2.84 12.54
CA LYS A 158 -5.93 -3.70 13.70
C LYS A 158 -7.08 -4.68 13.84
N ASN A 159 -6.76 -5.93 14.18
CA ASN A 159 -7.80 -6.87 14.59
C ASN A 159 -8.40 -6.41 15.93
N GLN A 160 -9.69 -6.08 15.94
CA GLN A 160 -10.43 -5.88 17.18
C GLN A 160 -10.98 -7.26 17.55
N GLY A 161 -10.27 -7.94 18.46
CA GLY A 161 -10.44 -9.37 18.78
C GLY A 161 -11.87 -9.83 19.02
#